data_AF-A0A6M1ZMG1-F1
#
_entry.id   AF-A0A6M1ZMG1-F1
#
_cell.length_a   1.000
_cell.length_b   1.000
_cell.length_c   1.000
_cell.angle_alpha   90.00
_cell.angle_beta   90.00
_cell.angle_gamma   90.00
#
_symmetry.space_group_name_H-M   'P 1'
#
loop_
_entity.id
_entity.type
_entity.pdbx_description
1 polymer ?
#
loop_
_entity_poly.entity_id
_entity_poly.type
_entity_poly.pdbx_seq_one_letter_code
_entity_poly.pdbx_strand_id
1 'polypeptide(L)'
;MDKDKFLDFFTRHLSKFLLGVALLGLLGFVLEKRLNSHKIHSKQDYIVVRQIYERFRKGEPLAIESLETAEKIIHRHPELHAKYDPLMAYSLLQQEKIAQALPYASSILQRVQHYPYHDYALGTLLITQENYPEAYAQAERLEKTLSEGEKYPTLRAFNLLRLVFLADELSNQELKAEYWTTLQKHAAFSEIESLFQKGNLSLKDFVEK
;
A
#
# COMPACT_ATOMS: atom_id res chain seq x y z
N MET A 1 63.95 -3.93 27.99
CA MET A 1 63.98 -4.72 26.74
C MET A 1 65.15 -4.21 25.92
N ASP A 2 66.04 -5.11 25.50
CA ASP A 2 67.28 -4.76 24.81
C ASP A 2 66.96 -4.29 23.39
N LYS A 3 67.39 -3.08 23.02
CA LYS A 3 67.02 -2.46 21.72
C LYS A 3 67.49 -3.31 20.55
N ASP A 4 68.66 -3.93 20.69
CA ASP A 4 69.26 -4.75 19.65
C ASP A 4 68.49 -6.05 19.45
N LYS A 5 67.96 -6.65 20.52
CA LYS A 5 67.09 -7.84 20.45
C LYS A 5 65.74 -7.53 19.79
N PHE A 6 65.19 -6.34 20.02
CA PHE A 6 63.95 -5.90 19.37
C PHE A 6 64.15 -5.67 17.86
N LEU A 7 65.25 -5.02 17.46
CA LEU A 7 65.57 -4.78 16.05
C LEU A 7 65.83 -6.10 15.30
N ASP A 8 66.59 -7.02 15.88
CA ASP A 8 66.85 -8.33 15.28
C ASP A 8 65.55 -9.15 15.14
N PHE A 9 64.69 -9.16 16.17
CA PHE A 9 63.37 -9.77 16.07
C PHE A 9 62.52 -9.13 14.96
N PHE A 10 62.45 -7.79 14.91
CA PHE A 10 61.64 -7.08 13.93
C PHE A 10 62.11 -7.36 12.50
N THR A 11 63.42 -7.30 12.23
CA THR A 11 63.96 -7.58 10.89
C THR A 11 63.73 -9.03 10.45
N ARG A 12 63.87 -10.01 11.35
CA ARG A 12 63.59 -11.43 11.06
C ARG A 12 62.11 -11.69 10.74
N HIS A 13 61.20 -10.94 11.36
CA HIS A 13 59.76 -11.10 11.18
C HIS A 13 59.11 -10.05 10.25
N LEU A 14 59.89 -9.12 9.71
CA LEU A 14 59.40 -7.99 8.90
C LEU A 14 58.57 -8.45 7.71
N SER A 15 59.01 -9.51 7.01
CA SER A 15 58.28 -10.07 5.87
C SER A 15 56.91 -10.61 6.25
N LYS A 16 56.79 -11.27 7.41
CA LYS A 16 55.52 -11.78 7.95
C LYS A 16 54.60 -10.63 8.39
N PHE A 17 55.18 -9.57 8.97
CA PHE A 17 54.44 -8.37 9.35
C PHE A 17 53.89 -7.63 8.12
N LEU A 18 54.73 -7.41 7.11
CA LEU A 18 54.31 -6.79 5.83
C LEU A 18 53.25 -7.62 5.11
N LEU A 19 53.39 -8.95 5.10
CA LEU A 19 52.36 -9.84 4.55
C LEU A 19 51.04 -9.73 5.32
N GLY A 20 51.10 -9.66 6.66
CA GLY A 20 49.91 -9.44 7.50
C GLY A 20 49.20 -8.12 7.19
N VAL A 21 49.96 -7.03 7.06
CA VAL A 21 49.42 -5.71 6.68
C VAL A 21 48.81 -5.74 5.28
N ALA A 22 49.47 -6.40 4.32
CA ALA A 22 48.96 -6.54 2.95
C ALA A 22 47.64 -7.33 2.90
N LEU A 23 47.54 -8.43 3.66
CA LEU A 23 46.31 -9.23 3.76
C LEU A 23 45.16 -8.45 4.40
N LEU A 24 45.45 -7.67 5.45
CA LEU A 24 44.45 -6.78 6.07
C LEU A 24 43.99 -5.69 5.10
N GLY A 25 44.91 -5.10 4.33
CA GLY A 25 44.57 -4.14 3.27
C GLY A 25 43.68 -4.76 2.19
N LEU A 26 44.00 -5.97 1.72
CA LEU A 26 43.18 -6.69 0.75
C LEU A 26 41.79 -7.02 1.29
N LEU A 27 41.71 -7.50 2.54
CA LEU A 27 40.44 -7.77 3.20
C LEU A 27 39.59 -6.50 3.33
N GLY A 28 40.21 -5.39 3.75
CA GLY A 28 39.57 -4.07 3.82
C GLY A 28 39.02 -3.63 2.46
N PHE A 29 39.82 -3.76 1.40
CA PHE A 29 39.40 -3.43 0.03
C PHE A 29 38.23 -4.30 -0.47
N VAL A 30 38.24 -5.61 -0.20
CA VAL A 30 37.16 -6.53 -0.56
C VAL A 30 35.87 -6.19 0.19
N LEU A 31 35.97 -5.88 1.49
CA LEU A 31 34.83 -5.47 2.31
C LEU A 31 34.24 -4.14 1.84
N GLU A 32 35.08 -3.14 1.58
CA GLU A 32 34.65 -1.85 1.05
C GLU A 32 33.94 -2.00 -0.30
N LYS A 33 34.51 -2.80 -1.23
CA LYS A 33 33.89 -3.07 -2.52
C LYS A 33 32.52 -3.76 -2.37
N ARG A 34 32.40 -4.74 -1.48
CA ARG A 34 31.11 -5.41 -1.20
C ARG A 34 30.07 -4.46 -0.62
N LEU A 35 30.45 -3.66 0.37
CA LEU A 35 29.56 -2.69 1.03
C LEU A 35 29.11 -1.59 0.06
N ASN A 36 30.02 -1.08 -0.76
CA ASN A 36 29.69 -0.06 -1.76
C ASN A 36 28.81 -0.62 -2.89
N SER A 37 29.04 -1.86 -3.33
CA SER A 37 28.17 -2.51 -4.32
C SER A 37 26.73 -2.63 -3.81
N HIS A 38 26.53 -3.01 -2.54
CA HIS A 38 25.18 -3.08 -1.94
C HIS A 38 24.51 -1.71 -1.88
N LYS A 39 25.24 -0.65 -1.49
CA LYS A 39 24.72 0.72 -1.46
C LYS A 39 24.32 1.22 -2.86
N ILE A 40 25.10 0.90 -3.89
CA ILE A 40 24.81 1.30 -5.27
C ILE A 40 23.56 0.58 -5.80
N HIS A 41 23.46 -0.74 -5.61
CA HIS A 41 22.28 -1.50 -6.03
C HIS A 41 21.02 -1.05 -5.31
N SER A 42 21.10 -0.79 -4.00
CA SER A 42 19.98 -0.24 -3.25
C SER A 42 19.53 1.10 -3.85
N LYS A 43 20.42 2.07 -4.06
CA LYS A 43 20.07 3.36 -4.70
C LYS A 43 19.42 3.19 -6.07
N GLN A 44 19.94 2.28 -6.90
CA GLN A 44 19.38 2.01 -8.22
C GLN A 44 17.97 1.43 -8.12
N ASP A 45 17.73 0.49 -7.20
CA ASP A 45 16.41 -0.09 -6.94
C ASP A 45 15.41 1.02 -6.56
N TYR A 46 15.79 1.95 -5.67
CA TYR A 46 14.95 3.11 -5.29
C TYR A 46 14.62 4.03 -6.48
N ILE A 47 15.54 4.22 -7.42
CA ILE A 47 15.32 5.04 -8.62
C ILE A 47 14.38 4.33 -9.58
N VAL A 48 14.62 3.04 -9.84
CA VAL A 48 13.82 2.23 -10.77
C VAL A 48 12.37 2.16 -10.30
N VAL A 49 12.15 1.83 -9.02
CA VAL A 49 10.80 1.73 -8.47
C VAL A 49 10.09 3.09 -8.52
N ARG A 50 10.80 4.19 -8.22
CA ARG A 50 10.25 5.55 -8.34
C ARG A 50 9.83 5.86 -9.78
N GLN A 51 10.66 5.52 -10.78
CA GLN A 51 10.34 5.77 -12.19
C GLN A 51 9.11 4.98 -12.63
N ILE A 52 8.99 3.71 -12.21
CA ILE A 52 7.81 2.87 -12.48
C ILE A 52 6.54 3.54 -11.92
N TYR A 53 6.57 3.98 -10.66
CA TYR A 53 5.40 4.62 -10.06
C TYR A 53 5.09 6.03 -10.57
N GLU A 54 6.08 6.81 -10.99
CA GLU A 54 5.82 8.11 -11.60
C GLU A 54 5.11 7.98 -12.95
N ARG A 55 5.40 6.92 -13.73
CA ARG A 55 4.64 6.60 -14.94
C ARG A 55 3.21 6.20 -14.60
N PHE A 56 3.04 5.35 -13.59
CA PHE A 56 1.70 4.98 -13.11
C PHE A 56 0.88 6.19 -12.68
N ARG A 57 1.48 7.12 -11.91
CA ARG A 57 0.80 8.33 -11.44
C ARG A 57 0.32 9.24 -12.59
N LYS A 58 0.93 9.12 -13.77
CA LYS A 58 0.52 9.84 -14.99
C LYS A 58 -0.60 9.13 -15.77
N GLY A 59 -1.10 8.00 -15.28
CA GLY A 59 -2.14 7.22 -15.94
C GLY A 59 -1.64 6.31 -17.06
N GLU A 60 -0.32 6.08 -17.14
CA GLU A 60 0.22 5.13 -18.11
C GLU A 60 -0.09 3.69 -17.65
N PRO A 61 -0.63 2.83 -18.53
CA PRO A 61 -0.86 1.42 -18.18
C PRO A 61 0.48 0.75 -17.87
N LEU A 62 0.56 0.11 -16.70
CA LEU A 62 1.78 -0.58 -16.30
C LEU A 62 1.92 -1.88 -17.07
N ALA A 63 3.03 -2.01 -17.80
CA ALA A 63 3.44 -3.28 -18.37
C ALA A 63 3.68 -4.30 -17.24
N ILE A 64 3.38 -5.59 -17.51
CA ILE A 64 3.50 -6.66 -16.52
C ILE A 64 4.94 -6.74 -15.97
N GLU A 65 5.92 -6.54 -16.84
CA GLU A 65 7.34 -6.55 -16.48
C GLU A 65 7.71 -5.42 -15.50
N SER A 66 7.03 -4.28 -15.59
CA SER A 66 7.25 -3.15 -14.66
C SER A 66 6.67 -3.46 -13.27
N LEU A 67 5.52 -4.14 -13.21
CA LEU A 67 4.93 -4.59 -11.94
C LEU A 67 5.81 -5.65 -11.27
N GLU A 68 6.26 -6.67 -12.02
CA GLU A 68 7.16 -7.70 -11.49
C GLU A 68 8.50 -7.13 -11.01
N THR A 69 9.04 -6.14 -11.73
CA THR A 69 10.28 -5.46 -11.33
C THR A 69 10.07 -4.68 -10.04
N ALA A 70 8.97 -3.94 -9.92
CA ALA A 70 8.62 -3.21 -8.71
C ALA A 70 8.44 -4.17 -7.51
N GLU A 71 7.74 -5.28 -7.70
CA GLU A 71 7.53 -6.31 -6.67
C GLU A 71 8.85 -6.92 -6.19
N LYS A 72 9.74 -7.32 -7.10
CA LYS A 72 11.08 -7.83 -6.75
C LYS A 72 11.93 -6.80 -6.00
N ILE A 73 11.78 -5.52 -6.29
CA ILE A 73 12.45 -4.44 -5.58
C ILE A 73 11.85 -4.28 -4.18
N ILE A 74 10.53 -4.20 -4.06
CA ILE A 74 9.84 -4.04 -2.77
C ILE A 74 10.13 -5.23 -1.84
N HIS A 75 10.17 -6.45 -2.36
CA HIS A 75 10.52 -7.63 -1.58
C HIS A 75 11.96 -7.58 -1.02
N ARG A 76 12.90 -6.96 -1.76
CA ARG A 76 14.28 -6.77 -1.30
C ARG A 76 14.45 -5.60 -0.32
N HIS A 77 13.52 -4.65 -0.34
CA HIS A 77 13.55 -3.42 0.48
C HIS A 77 12.19 -3.27 1.20
N PRO A 78 11.93 -4.05 2.27
CA PRO A 78 10.62 -4.09 2.92
C PRO A 78 10.10 -2.74 3.43
N GLU A 79 10.98 -1.78 3.71
CA GLU A 79 10.66 -0.40 4.04
C GLU A 79 9.84 0.32 2.94
N LEU A 80 9.90 -0.19 1.71
CA LEU A 80 9.18 0.35 0.57
C LEU A 80 7.68 0.02 0.57
N HIS A 81 7.27 -1.03 1.29
CA HIS A 81 5.87 -1.46 1.37
C HIS A 81 4.95 -0.33 1.84
N ALA A 82 5.35 0.40 2.89
CA ALA A 82 4.57 1.50 3.44
C ALA A 82 4.26 2.60 2.40
N LYS A 83 5.18 2.83 1.47
CA LYS A 83 5.06 3.86 0.44
C LYS A 83 4.33 3.38 -0.80
N TYR A 84 4.56 2.14 -1.22
CA TYR A 84 4.17 1.68 -2.54
C TYR A 84 3.02 0.68 -2.57
N ASP A 85 2.69 0.00 -1.46
CA ASP A 85 1.53 -0.90 -1.43
C ASP A 85 0.21 -0.20 -1.79
N PRO A 86 -0.10 1.04 -1.33
CA PRO A 86 -1.33 1.73 -1.74
C PRO A 86 -1.41 1.95 -3.24
N LEU A 87 -0.28 2.29 -3.86
CA LEU A 87 -0.19 2.49 -5.29
C LEU A 87 -0.33 1.16 -6.04
N MET A 88 0.31 0.09 -5.57
CA MET A 88 0.15 -1.25 -6.17
C MET A 88 -1.28 -1.75 -6.09
N ALA A 89 -1.88 -1.69 -4.90
CA ALA A 89 -3.27 -2.09 -4.70
C ALA A 89 -4.19 -1.32 -5.65
N TYR A 90 -4.11 0.01 -5.67
CA TYR A 90 -4.93 0.84 -6.54
C TYR A 90 -4.70 0.55 -8.04
N SER A 91 -3.43 0.43 -8.47
CA SER A 91 -3.07 0.12 -9.86
C SER A 91 -3.68 -1.20 -10.33
N LEU A 92 -3.55 -2.23 -9.50
CA LEU A 92 -3.98 -3.58 -9.83
C LEU A 92 -5.51 -3.66 -9.81
N LEU A 93 -6.18 -2.96 -8.88
CA LEU A 93 -7.64 -2.83 -8.87
C LEU A 93 -8.17 -2.12 -10.12
N GLN A 94 -7.54 -1.02 -10.56
CA GLN A 94 -7.90 -0.33 -11.80
C GLN A 94 -7.74 -1.18 -13.05
N GLN A 95 -6.84 -2.17 -13.02
CA GLN A 95 -6.61 -3.12 -14.10
C GLN A 95 -7.43 -4.41 -13.92
N GLU A 96 -8.38 -4.45 -12.98
CA GLU A 96 -9.20 -5.62 -12.66
C GLU A 96 -8.38 -6.85 -12.22
N LYS A 97 -7.11 -6.66 -11.83
CA LYS A 97 -6.21 -7.71 -11.31
C LYS A 97 -6.40 -7.90 -9.80
N ILE A 98 -7.64 -8.21 -9.41
CA ILE A 98 -8.07 -8.27 -8.01
C ILE A 98 -7.16 -9.18 -7.17
N ALA A 99 -6.92 -10.42 -7.62
CA ALA A 99 -6.10 -11.38 -6.88
C ALA A 99 -4.68 -10.89 -6.58
N GLN A 100 -4.08 -10.12 -7.49
CA GLN A 100 -2.74 -9.54 -7.30
C GLN A 100 -2.78 -8.31 -6.39
N ALA A 101 -3.90 -7.58 -6.36
CA ALA A 101 -4.08 -6.39 -5.51
C ALA A 101 -4.24 -6.74 -4.02
N LEU A 102 -4.85 -7.90 -3.72
CA LEU A 102 -5.23 -8.29 -2.36
C LEU A 102 -4.08 -8.30 -1.34
N PRO A 103 -2.87 -8.83 -1.64
CA PRO A 103 -1.77 -8.82 -0.69
C PRO A 103 -1.35 -7.40 -0.31
N TYR A 104 -1.30 -6.49 -1.29
CA TYR A 104 -0.96 -5.08 -1.06
C TYR A 104 -2.04 -4.36 -0.25
N ALA A 105 -3.31 -4.54 -0.61
CA ALA A 105 -4.44 -3.97 0.13
C ALA A 105 -4.47 -4.45 1.59
N SER A 106 -4.29 -5.76 1.80
CA SER A 106 -4.25 -6.36 3.15
C SER A 106 -3.07 -5.83 3.96
N SER A 107 -1.90 -5.67 3.34
CA SER A 107 -0.71 -5.15 4.01
C SER A 107 -0.92 -3.72 4.52
N ILE A 108 -1.65 -2.89 3.77
CA ILE A 108 -2.02 -1.53 4.21
C ILE A 108 -2.95 -1.62 5.43
N LEU A 109 -4.01 -2.43 5.35
CA LEU A 109 -4.97 -2.58 6.44
C LEU A 109 -4.35 -3.14 7.72
N GLN A 110 -3.30 -3.96 7.62
CA GLN A 110 -2.58 -4.49 8.78
C GLN A 110 -1.69 -3.44 9.47
N ARG A 111 -1.13 -2.49 8.73
CA ARG A 111 -0.25 -1.45 9.28
C ARG A 111 -0.98 -0.26 9.86
N VAL A 112 -2.18 0.01 9.35
CA VAL A 112 -2.94 1.20 9.69
C VAL A 112 -3.77 0.92 10.95
N GLN A 113 -3.70 1.84 11.93
CA GLN A 113 -4.49 1.74 13.16
C GLN A 113 -5.99 1.75 12.86
N HIS A 114 -6.79 1.22 13.79
CA HIS A 114 -8.23 1.19 13.66
C HIS A 114 -8.82 2.62 13.83
N TYR A 115 -9.31 3.18 12.74
CA TYR A 115 -10.10 4.42 12.69
C TYR A 115 -11.16 4.29 11.58
N PRO A 116 -12.19 5.14 11.52
CA PRO A 116 -13.35 4.88 10.65
C PRO A 116 -13.06 4.65 9.16
N TYR A 117 -12.00 5.23 8.59
CA TYR A 117 -11.63 4.92 7.19
C TYR A 117 -10.93 3.57 7.03
N HIS A 118 -10.30 3.03 8.07
CA HIS A 118 -9.79 1.65 8.08
C HIS A 118 -10.96 0.67 7.89
N ASP A 119 -12.02 0.85 8.66
CA ASP A 119 -13.23 0.02 8.56
C ASP A 119 -13.91 0.15 7.20
N TYR A 120 -13.95 1.38 6.67
CA TYR A 120 -14.48 1.62 5.34
C TYR A 120 -13.64 0.93 4.26
N ALA A 121 -12.31 1.00 4.35
CA ALA A 121 -11.40 0.34 3.43
C ALA A 121 -11.48 -1.20 3.53
N LEU A 122 -11.65 -1.75 4.73
CA LEU A 122 -11.91 -3.18 4.93
C LEU A 122 -13.20 -3.63 4.24
N GLY A 123 -14.28 -2.85 4.37
CA GLY A 123 -15.52 -3.10 3.63
C GLY A 123 -15.33 -3.06 2.11
N THR A 124 -14.52 -2.13 1.58
CA THR A 124 -14.17 -2.09 0.15
C THR A 124 -13.44 -3.36 -0.29
N LEU A 125 -12.51 -3.85 0.53
CA LEU A 125 -11.76 -5.07 0.24
C LEU A 125 -12.68 -6.28 0.16
N LEU A 126 -13.62 -6.40 1.10
CA LEU A 126 -14.63 -7.47 1.11
C LEU A 126 -15.53 -7.42 -0.12
N ILE A 127 -15.98 -6.22 -0.54
CA ILE A 127 -16.75 -6.04 -1.79
C ILE A 127 -15.94 -6.50 -3.00
N THR A 128 -14.66 -6.13 -3.06
CA THR A 128 -13.76 -6.52 -4.16
C THR A 128 -13.56 -8.04 -4.22
N GLN A 129 -13.69 -8.73 -3.08
CA GLN A 129 -13.63 -10.18 -2.97
C GLN A 129 -14.99 -10.85 -3.18
N GLU A 130 -16.02 -10.09 -3.59
CA GLU A 130 -17.40 -10.55 -3.73
C GLU A 130 -18.00 -11.14 -2.43
N ASN A 131 -17.39 -10.80 -1.29
CA ASN A 131 -17.86 -11.23 0.03
C ASN A 131 -18.89 -10.22 0.59
N TYR A 132 -20.05 -10.13 -0.08
CA TYR A 132 -21.08 -9.14 0.21
C TYR A 132 -21.71 -9.24 1.61
N PRO A 133 -22.00 -10.43 2.17
CA PRO A 133 -22.59 -10.52 3.51
C PRO A 133 -21.64 -9.95 4.59
N GLU A 134 -20.35 -10.29 4.53
CA GLU A 134 -19.35 -9.77 5.45
C GLU A 134 -19.09 -8.29 5.23
N ALA A 135 -19.09 -7.82 3.98
CA ALA A 135 -18.98 -6.41 3.64
C ALA A 135 -20.15 -5.60 4.23
N TYR A 136 -21.37 -6.16 4.16
CA TYR A 136 -22.58 -5.56 4.71
C TYR A 136 -22.48 -5.45 6.24
N ALA A 137 -22.15 -6.56 6.92
CA ALA A 137 -21.97 -6.56 8.36
C ALA A 137 -20.88 -5.57 8.82
N GLN A 138 -19.80 -5.43 8.05
CA GLN A 138 -18.75 -4.44 8.31
C GLN A 138 -19.27 -3.00 8.12
N ALA A 139 -20.02 -2.74 7.06
CA ALA A 139 -20.61 -1.42 6.77
C ALA A 139 -21.65 -1.01 7.82
N GLU A 140 -22.46 -1.94 8.32
CA GLU A 140 -23.41 -1.68 9.41
C GLU A 140 -22.71 -1.35 10.73
N ARG A 141 -21.64 -2.10 11.07
CA ARG A 141 -20.82 -1.79 12.26
C ARG A 141 -20.25 -0.38 12.16
N LEU A 142 -19.70 -0.02 11.01
CA LEU A 142 -19.18 1.32 10.76
C LEU A 142 -20.28 2.38 10.85
N GLU A 143 -21.48 2.12 10.32
CA GLU A 143 -22.59 3.07 10.40
C GLU A 143 -22.99 3.35 11.85
N LYS A 144 -23.05 2.33 12.71
CA LYS A 144 -23.31 2.52 14.14
C LYS A 144 -22.30 3.50 14.75
N THR A 145 -21.01 3.27 14.52
CA THR A 145 -19.93 4.16 15.00
C THR A 145 -20.02 5.58 14.42
N LEU A 146 -20.40 5.73 13.15
CA LEU A 146 -20.52 7.03 12.49
C LEU A 146 -21.80 7.78 12.84
N SER A 147 -22.87 7.08 13.20
CA SER A 147 -24.15 7.69 13.57
C SER A 147 -24.12 8.36 14.94
N GLU A 148 -23.22 7.92 15.82
CA GLU A 148 -23.07 8.43 17.19
C GLU A 148 -22.28 9.76 17.27
N GLY A 149 -21.77 10.29 16.14
CA GLY A 149 -21.07 11.58 16.14
C GLY A 149 -20.97 12.28 14.77
N GLU A 150 -20.96 13.61 14.78
CA GLU A 150 -20.89 14.44 13.56
C GLU A 150 -19.49 14.56 12.94
N LYS A 151 -18.52 13.74 13.38
CA LYS A 151 -17.10 13.94 13.08
C LYS A 151 -16.72 13.64 11.62
N TYR A 152 -17.48 12.79 10.92
CA TYR A 152 -17.14 12.33 9.56
C TYR A 152 -18.37 12.26 8.64
N PRO A 153 -19.04 13.39 8.35
CA PRO A 153 -20.30 13.41 7.60
C PRO A 153 -20.15 12.83 6.19
N THR A 154 -19.10 13.19 5.46
CA THR A 154 -18.88 12.69 4.09
C THR A 154 -18.60 11.18 4.09
N LEU A 155 -17.79 10.66 5.03
CA LEU A 155 -17.53 9.23 5.15
C LEU A 155 -18.80 8.44 5.47
N ARG A 156 -19.62 8.95 6.39
CA ARG A 156 -20.91 8.34 6.72
C ARG A 156 -21.82 8.27 5.51
N ALA A 157 -21.89 9.35 4.74
CA ALA A 157 -22.73 9.41 3.56
C ALA A 157 -22.25 8.43 2.46
N PHE A 158 -20.94 8.28 2.28
CA PHE A 158 -20.37 7.21 1.44
C PHE A 158 -20.66 5.79 1.97
N ASN A 159 -20.69 5.60 3.29
CA ASN A 159 -21.01 4.32 3.91
C ASN A 159 -22.50 3.97 3.76
N LEU A 160 -23.40 4.94 3.92
CA LEU A 160 -24.83 4.79 3.63
C LEU A 160 -25.05 4.42 2.16
N LEU A 161 -24.35 5.08 1.22
CA LEU A 161 -24.43 4.72 -0.19
C LEU A 161 -23.96 3.28 -0.45
N ARG A 162 -22.90 2.85 0.22
CA ARG A 162 -22.46 1.45 0.16
C ARG A 162 -23.53 0.50 0.70
N LEU A 163 -24.16 0.82 1.82
CA LEU A 163 -25.22 0.00 2.41
C LEU A 163 -26.43 -0.13 1.47
N VAL A 164 -26.78 0.92 0.72
CA VAL A 164 -27.79 0.85 -0.36
C VAL A 164 -27.43 -0.22 -1.38
N PHE A 165 -26.21 -0.19 -1.92
CA PHE A 165 -25.78 -1.16 -2.94
C PHE A 165 -25.63 -2.58 -2.39
N LEU A 166 -25.10 -2.74 -1.18
CA LEU A 166 -24.97 -4.05 -0.56
C LEU A 166 -26.33 -4.66 -0.22
N ALA A 167 -27.30 -3.85 0.22
CA ALA A 167 -28.66 -4.33 0.45
C ALA A 167 -29.32 -4.79 -0.86
N ASP A 168 -29.09 -4.07 -1.96
CA ASP A 168 -29.57 -4.46 -3.29
C ASP A 168 -28.94 -5.78 -3.77
N GLU A 169 -27.61 -5.91 -3.65
CA GLU A 169 -26.87 -7.13 -3.98
C GLU A 169 -27.35 -8.34 -3.17
N LEU A 170 -27.74 -8.13 -1.91
CA LEU A 170 -28.31 -9.14 -1.02
C LEU A 170 -29.83 -9.31 -1.21
N SER A 171 -30.43 -8.70 -2.24
CA SER A 171 -31.87 -8.76 -2.54
C SER A 171 -32.79 -8.27 -1.41
N ASN A 172 -32.30 -7.39 -0.54
CA ASN A 172 -33.06 -6.81 0.56
C ASN A 172 -33.55 -5.40 0.21
N GLN A 173 -34.67 -5.34 -0.52
CA GLN A 173 -35.25 -4.09 -1.01
C GLN A 173 -35.77 -3.17 0.11
N GLU A 174 -36.18 -3.72 1.25
CA GLU A 174 -36.62 -2.94 2.40
C GLU A 174 -35.45 -2.13 2.97
N LEU A 175 -34.32 -2.78 3.24
CA LEU A 175 -33.12 -2.10 3.74
C LEU A 175 -32.52 -1.15 2.71
N LYS A 176 -32.54 -1.50 1.41
CA LYS A 176 -32.15 -0.58 0.34
C LYS A 176 -32.93 0.73 0.43
N ALA A 177 -34.26 0.66 0.55
CA ALA A 177 -35.13 1.83 0.64
C ALA A 177 -34.89 2.64 1.92
N GLU A 178 -34.67 1.97 3.06
CA GLU A 178 -34.34 2.60 4.33
C GLU A 178 -33.03 3.40 4.25
N TYR A 179 -31.95 2.77 3.79
CA TYR A 179 -30.64 3.43 3.66
C TYR A 179 -30.66 4.55 2.63
N TRP A 180 -31.39 4.37 1.51
CA TRP A 180 -31.54 5.42 0.51
C TRP A 180 -32.24 6.65 1.07
N THR A 181 -33.35 6.44 1.79
CA THR A 181 -34.09 7.53 2.46
C THR A 181 -33.22 8.24 3.49
N THR A 182 -32.41 7.48 4.23
CA THR A 182 -31.47 8.02 5.23
C THR A 182 -30.38 8.85 4.57
N LEU A 183 -29.81 8.35 3.47
CA LEU A 183 -28.78 9.03 2.69
C LEU A 183 -29.30 10.33 2.09
N GLN A 184 -30.50 10.35 1.50
CA GLN A 184 -31.09 11.57 0.92
C GLN A 184 -31.29 12.70 1.94
N LYS A 185 -31.52 12.36 3.21
CA LYS A 185 -31.67 13.33 4.31
C LYS A 185 -30.33 13.75 4.92
N HIS A 186 -29.24 13.09 4.55
CA HIS A 186 -27.92 13.31 5.13
C HIS A 186 -27.32 14.64 4.64
N ALA A 187 -26.70 15.42 5.54
CA ALA A 187 -26.18 16.77 5.22
C ALA A 187 -25.14 16.79 4.08
N ALA A 188 -24.35 15.73 3.95
CA ALA A 188 -23.33 15.59 2.89
C ALA A 188 -23.89 15.02 1.56
N PHE A 189 -25.20 14.74 1.44
CA PHE A 189 -25.76 14.09 0.26
C PHE A 189 -25.47 14.83 -1.05
N SER A 190 -25.64 16.15 -1.07
CA SER A 190 -25.41 16.98 -2.26
C SER A 190 -23.95 16.95 -2.73
N GLU A 191 -22.99 16.87 -1.79
CA GLU A 191 -21.57 16.75 -2.10
C GLU A 191 -21.31 15.45 -2.86
N ILE A 192 -21.78 14.31 -2.34
CA ILE A 192 -21.56 13.01 -2.99
C ILE A 192 -22.33 12.88 -4.28
N GLU A 193 -23.60 13.31 -4.32
CA GLU A 193 -24.44 13.21 -5.52
C GLU A 193 -23.77 13.90 -6.73
N SER A 194 -23.10 15.03 -6.49
CA SER A 194 -22.36 15.75 -7.53
C SER A 194 -21.20 14.94 -8.15
N LEU A 195 -20.66 13.95 -7.43
CA LEU A 195 -19.57 13.09 -7.91
C LEU A 195 -20.07 12.01 -8.89
N PHE A 196 -21.36 11.74 -8.94
CA PHE A 196 -21.97 10.64 -9.71
C PHE A 196 -22.83 11.13 -10.87
N GLN A 197 -22.44 12.23 -11.52
CA GLN A 197 -23.09 12.72 -12.73
C GLN A 197 -22.31 12.30 -13.97
N LYS A 198 -22.86 11.36 -14.75
CA LYS A 198 -22.31 10.95 -16.05
C LYS A 198 -23.35 11.17 -17.15
N GLY A 199 -23.21 12.28 -17.88
CA GLY A 199 -24.21 12.68 -18.87
C GLY A 199 -25.54 13.00 -18.19
N ASN A 200 -26.61 12.30 -18.58
CA ASN A 200 -27.96 12.48 -18.00
C ASN A 200 -28.29 11.47 -16.88
N LEU A 201 -27.35 10.61 -16.48
CA LEU A 201 -27.57 9.66 -15.39
C LEU A 201 -27.05 10.27 -14.09
N SER A 202 -27.95 10.51 -13.15
CA SER A 202 -27.62 10.87 -11.77
C SER A 202 -27.53 9.63 -10.86
N LEU A 203 -26.99 9.80 -9.66
CA LEU A 203 -27.01 8.76 -8.62
C LEU A 203 -28.43 8.30 -8.31
N LYS A 204 -29.37 9.25 -8.25
CA LYS A 204 -30.79 8.98 -8.00
C LYS A 204 -31.39 8.10 -9.09
N ASP A 205 -31.14 8.43 -10.37
CA ASP A 205 -31.62 7.63 -11.49
C ASP A 205 -31.01 6.21 -11.53
N PHE A 206 -29.87 6.00 -10.88
CA PHE A 206 -29.23 4.69 -10.81
C PHE A 206 -29.80 3.82 -9.68
N VAL A 207 -30.03 4.41 -8.50
CA VAL A 207 -30.52 3.68 -7.33
C VAL A 207 -32.02 3.35 -7.42
N GLU A 208 -32.81 4.21 -8.08
CA GLU A 208 -34.27 4.07 -8.19
C GLU A 208 -34.73 3.21 -9.39
N LYS A 209 -33.81 2.66 -10.17
CA LYS A 209 -34.09 1.65 -11.21
C LYS A 209 -34.25 0.25 -10.62
#